data_AF-A0A8J6QX35-F1
#
_entry.id   AF-A0A8J6QX35-F1
#
_cell.length_a   1.000
_cell.length_b   1.000
_cell.length_c   1.000
_cell.angle_alpha   90.00
_cell.angle_beta   90.00
_cell.angle_gamma   90.00
#
_symmetry.space_group_name_H-M   'P 1'
#
loop_
_entity.id
_entity.type
_entity.pdbx_description
1 polymer ?
#
loop_
_entity_poly.entity_id
_entity_poly.type
_entity_poly.pdbx_seq_one_letter_code
_entity_poly.pdbx_strand_id
1 'polypeptide(L)'
;MSQLPQSGQLQVFQSLISSRRRYIQNLPIQPDRIGVPLVYPTIVDLREDGDESILTYPTVAAKRQPKRVLDLLRQQKVKSPFRLPDPRIKRSPNAPAEGWAAYHLPRSGELEVAYVGGDIPFQPLGTTAGWMLSPMIDDETCILGHWQYWKEIQEAGTLLNTSIPRIVFESKPHPKVMGMLHYCLDMITPAWRVNTQQKWNAVRYLIDWILWSLGHCSVPDFPTDLWDGGVHDRLFQVFDVSYLLLWPYDHLGALLEELSDESYRVPPQISMEVAEREVKSLFPYRNGDYRDQLLVDPETGTGRILMTASNYSFELLGLNTDALLSKVAIINLYLFAPWGVFPFEFLQHDLDSAELQACLGRTLSVVKRKQLNADYFSATEPALDGDRYQPIQLRQRRTTKSLADLGLNVKKAPQIMPTQRMEAPVLPGLPGGPPLPSPQDLPGLSLRSITPASGSKSSNSQNQNRLLPQGDDEQS
;
A
#
# COMPACT_ATOMS: atom_id res chain seq x y z
N MET A 1 -20.16 -24.97 -7.86
CA MET A 1 -21.24 -24.17 -7.25
C MET A 1 -20.74 -23.70 -5.89
N SER A 2 -20.32 -22.44 -5.78
CA SER A 2 -19.95 -21.83 -4.51
C SER A 2 -21.20 -21.74 -3.62
N GLN A 3 -21.12 -22.25 -2.39
CA GLN A 3 -22.19 -22.06 -1.42
C GLN A 3 -22.40 -20.55 -1.23
N LEU A 4 -23.65 -20.10 -1.26
CA LEU A 4 -24.00 -18.72 -0.95
C LEU A 4 -23.45 -18.36 0.43
N PRO A 5 -22.93 -17.13 0.62
CA PRO A 5 -22.41 -16.71 1.91
C PRO A 5 -23.48 -16.89 3.01
N GLN A 6 -23.09 -17.42 4.16
CA GLN A 6 -24.00 -17.50 5.30
C GLN A 6 -24.43 -16.09 5.70
N SER A 7 -25.71 -15.89 6.04
CA SER A 7 -26.29 -14.58 6.38
C SER A 7 -25.48 -13.78 7.42
N GLY A 8 -24.83 -14.47 8.35
CA GLY A 8 -23.95 -13.85 9.36
C GLY A 8 -22.67 -13.23 8.81
N GLN A 9 -22.06 -13.82 7.77
CA GLN A 9 -20.84 -13.26 7.16
C GLN A 9 -21.13 -11.93 6.47
N LEU A 10 -22.29 -11.82 5.82
CA LEU A 10 -22.72 -10.60 5.15
C LEU A 10 -22.88 -9.43 6.12
N GLN A 11 -23.49 -9.66 7.29
CA GLN A 11 -23.68 -8.63 8.32
C GLN A 11 -22.35 -8.14 8.91
N VAL A 12 -21.42 -9.06 9.21
CA VAL A 12 -20.07 -8.67 9.70
C VAL A 12 -19.34 -7.85 8.64
N PHE A 13 -19.46 -8.23 7.37
CA PHE A 13 -18.83 -7.54 6.26
C PHE A 13 -19.46 -6.15 6.02
N GLN A 14 -20.77 -5.99 6.16
CA GLN A 14 -21.42 -4.67 6.12
C GLN A 14 -20.92 -3.74 7.23
N SER A 15 -20.77 -4.26 8.45
CA SER A 15 -20.23 -3.49 9.59
C SER A 15 -18.78 -3.04 9.35
N LEU A 16 -17.99 -3.87 8.69
CA LEU A 16 -16.62 -3.56 8.25
C LEU A 16 -16.57 -2.34 7.33
N ILE A 17 -17.41 -2.35 6.29
CA ILE A 17 -17.51 -1.28 5.29
C ILE A 17 -18.03 0.01 5.94
N SER A 18 -19.00 -0.12 6.84
CA SER A 18 -19.55 1.01 7.60
C SER A 18 -18.51 1.67 8.50
N SER A 19 -17.60 0.87 9.08
CA SER A 19 -16.50 1.36 9.91
C SER A 19 -15.44 2.09 9.08
N ARG A 20 -15.11 1.59 7.88
CA ARG A 20 -14.26 2.33 6.92
C ARG A 20 -14.85 3.69 6.60
N ARG A 21 -16.16 3.79 6.31
CA ARG A 21 -16.80 5.07 6.02
C ARG A 21 -16.69 6.06 7.17
N ARG A 22 -16.93 5.61 8.40
CA ARG A 22 -16.78 6.44 9.60
C ARG A 22 -15.35 6.97 9.73
N TYR A 23 -14.34 6.16 9.42
CA TYR A 23 -12.96 6.65 9.39
C TYR A 23 -12.78 7.79 8.39
N ILE A 24 -13.24 7.62 7.15
CA ILE A 24 -13.01 8.64 6.12
C ILE A 24 -13.69 9.97 6.48
N GLN A 25 -14.92 9.91 7.00
CA GLN A 25 -15.66 11.09 7.47
C GLN A 25 -14.98 11.82 8.64
N ASN A 26 -14.06 11.16 9.35
CA ASN A 26 -13.36 11.70 10.52
C ASN A 26 -11.84 11.81 10.28
N LEU A 27 -11.37 11.80 9.03
CA LEU A 27 -9.95 11.90 8.72
C LEU A 27 -9.35 13.16 9.37
N PRO A 28 -8.38 13.01 10.29
CA PRO A 28 -7.86 14.13 11.06
C PRO A 28 -6.99 15.09 10.24
N ILE A 29 -6.52 14.63 9.08
CA ILE A 29 -5.62 15.37 8.19
C ILE A 29 -6.33 15.51 6.85
N GLN A 30 -6.82 16.72 6.56
CA GLN A 30 -7.18 17.10 5.20
C GLN A 30 -5.90 17.52 4.46
N PRO A 31 -5.52 16.84 3.35
CA PRO A 31 -4.27 17.08 2.63
C PRO A 31 -4.08 18.53 2.17
N ASP A 32 -5.18 19.25 1.99
CA ASP A 32 -5.26 20.67 1.66
C ASP A 32 -4.70 21.60 2.77
N ARG A 33 -4.38 21.06 3.96
CA ARG A 33 -3.61 21.75 5.01
C ARG A 33 -2.10 21.43 5.00
N ILE A 34 -1.63 20.56 4.11
CA ILE A 34 -0.20 20.28 3.89
C ILE A 34 0.36 21.42 3.04
N GLY A 35 0.54 22.59 3.68
CA GLY A 35 0.78 23.85 2.98
C GLY A 35 1.79 24.75 3.68
N VAL A 36 2.74 24.20 4.44
CA VAL A 36 3.92 24.99 4.80
C VAL A 36 4.88 24.90 3.61
N PRO A 37 5.14 26.01 2.89
CA PRO A 37 6.09 25.99 1.78
C PRO A 37 7.47 25.70 2.34
N LEU A 38 7.92 24.46 2.19
CA LEU A 38 9.30 24.10 2.42
C LEU A 38 10.15 24.68 1.28
N VAL A 39 11.26 25.32 1.64
CA VAL A 39 12.25 25.76 0.66
C VAL A 39 12.95 24.49 0.16
N TYR A 40 12.64 24.09 -1.06
CA TYR A 40 13.18 22.87 -1.65
C TYR A 40 14.59 23.06 -2.22
N PRO A 41 15.43 22.01 -2.19
CA PRO A 41 16.61 21.96 -3.03
C PRO A 41 16.21 21.99 -4.51
N THR A 42 16.80 22.90 -5.29
CA THR A 42 16.61 22.95 -6.75
C THR A 42 17.50 21.91 -7.43
N ILE A 43 16.91 20.81 -7.92
CA ILE A 43 17.64 19.83 -8.73
C ILE A 43 18.03 20.47 -10.07
N VAL A 44 19.33 20.49 -10.38
CA VAL A 44 19.86 21.00 -11.65
C VAL A 44 20.49 19.83 -12.39
N ASP A 45 19.90 19.40 -13.52
CA ASP A 45 20.51 18.43 -14.44
C ASP A 45 21.64 19.13 -15.22
N LEU A 46 22.88 18.74 -14.93
CA LEU A 46 24.07 19.21 -15.63
C LEU A 46 24.56 18.12 -16.57
N ARG A 47 24.13 18.16 -17.83
CA ARG A 47 24.63 17.25 -18.87
C ARG A 47 26.01 17.69 -19.35
N GLU A 48 26.89 16.71 -19.63
CA GLU A 48 28.27 16.94 -20.08
C GLU A 48 28.36 17.78 -21.38
N ASP A 49 27.29 17.81 -22.17
CA ASP A 49 27.26 18.42 -23.51
C ASP A 49 27.09 19.96 -23.49
N GLY A 50 27.00 20.58 -22.30
CA GLY A 50 26.86 22.03 -22.14
C GLY A 50 25.44 22.57 -22.34
N ASP A 51 24.50 21.72 -22.76
CA ASP A 51 23.06 22.02 -22.71
C ASP A 51 22.55 21.82 -21.27
N GLU A 52 22.61 22.91 -20.49
CA GLU A 52 22.04 23.00 -19.14
C GLU A 52 20.51 23.07 -19.24
N SER A 53 19.81 21.95 -19.07
CA SER A 53 18.36 21.97 -18.85
C SER A 53 18.05 22.11 -17.37
N ILE A 54 17.62 23.30 -16.94
CA ILE A 54 17.10 23.49 -15.58
C ILE A 54 15.73 22.79 -15.49
N LEU A 55 15.66 21.69 -14.76
CA LEU A 55 14.39 21.14 -14.29
C LEU A 55 13.94 21.94 -13.06
N THR A 56 13.51 23.19 -13.26
CA THR A 56 12.90 23.98 -12.18
C THR A 56 11.50 23.47 -11.90
N TYR A 57 11.22 23.14 -10.64
CA TYR A 57 9.86 23.10 -10.15
C TYR A 57 9.17 24.47 -10.34
N PRO A 58 7.90 24.52 -10.75
CA PRO A 58 7.14 25.76 -10.77
C PRO A 58 6.62 26.07 -9.35
N THR A 59 7.50 26.32 -8.39
CA THR A 59 7.05 27.08 -7.21
C THR A 59 6.98 28.56 -7.59
N VAL A 60 5.88 29.22 -7.23
CA VAL A 60 5.57 30.62 -7.59
C VAL A 60 6.68 31.61 -7.15
N ALA A 61 7.54 31.21 -6.21
CA ALA A 61 8.70 31.98 -5.75
C ALA A 61 9.98 31.82 -6.62
N ALA A 62 10.11 30.78 -7.44
CA ALA A 62 11.35 30.43 -8.13
C ALA A 62 11.61 31.22 -9.44
N LYS A 63 10.64 32.00 -9.93
CA LYS A 63 10.76 32.74 -11.21
C LYS A 63 11.91 33.77 -11.26
N ARG A 64 12.61 34.07 -10.16
CA ARG A 64 13.66 35.11 -10.10
C ARG A 64 15.11 34.60 -9.96
N GLN A 65 15.38 33.32 -9.76
CA GLN A 65 16.70 32.86 -9.30
C GLN A 65 17.51 31.86 -10.17
N PRO A 66 17.02 31.28 -11.30
CA PRO A 66 17.80 30.24 -12.00
C PRO A 66 19.15 30.74 -12.52
N LYS A 67 19.21 31.97 -13.01
CA LYS A 67 20.45 32.57 -13.53
C LYS A 67 21.53 32.73 -12.45
N ARG A 68 21.15 33.10 -11.23
CA ARG A 68 22.10 33.35 -10.13
C ARG A 68 22.71 32.05 -9.60
N VAL A 69 21.92 30.98 -9.51
CA VAL A 69 22.39 29.63 -9.12
C VAL A 69 23.34 29.07 -10.19
N LEU A 70 22.97 29.19 -11.47
CA LEU A 70 23.86 28.81 -12.58
C LEU A 70 25.17 29.61 -12.59
N ASP A 71 25.11 30.93 -12.38
CA ASP A 71 26.31 31.78 -12.33
C ASP A 71 27.22 31.41 -11.15
N LEU A 72 26.67 31.01 -10.00
CA LEU A 72 27.41 30.49 -8.84
C LEU A 72 28.06 29.13 -9.13
N LEU A 73 27.34 28.20 -9.75
CA LEU A 73 27.86 26.90 -10.17
C LEU A 73 29.00 27.06 -11.19
N ARG A 74 28.87 28.01 -12.13
CA ARG A 74 29.93 28.38 -13.09
C ARG A 74 31.16 28.96 -12.40
N GLN A 75 30.97 29.80 -11.37
CA GLN A 75 32.09 30.34 -10.59
C GLN A 75 32.81 29.26 -9.76
N GLN A 76 32.09 28.25 -9.27
CA GLN A 76 32.68 27.16 -8.48
C GLN A 76 33.35 26.06 -9.33
N LYS A 77 32.90 25.81 -10.57
CA LYS A 77 33.60 24.92 -11.51
C LYS A 77 35.05 25.34 -11.81
N VAL A 78 35.46 26.58 -11.46
CA VAL A 78 36.78 27.14 -11.82
C VAL A 78 37.87 26.93 -10.76
N LYS A 79 37.60 26.49 -9.52
CA LYS A 79 38.68 26.34 -8.51
C LYS A 79 38.49 25.19 -7.51
N SER A 80 39.26 24.11 -7.73
CA SER A 80 39.87 23.22 -6.72
C SER A 80 38.94 22.45 -5.73
N PRO A 81 39.29 21.22 -5.30
CA PRO A 81 38.38 20.39 -4.53
C PRO A 81 38.35 20.82 -3.05
N PHE A 82 37.13 21.05 -2.57
CA PHE A 82 36.69 21.06 -1.16
C PHE A 82 37.33 22.05 -0.17
N ARG A 83 36.49 22.96 0.35
CA ARG A 83 36.49 23.35 1.76
C ARG A 83 35.07 23.30 2.30
N LEU A 84 34.84 22.50 3.33
CA LEU A 84 33.67 22.62 4.19
C LEU A 84 33.61 24.05 4.78
N PRO A 85 32.42 24.60 5.09
CA PRO A 85 32.30 25.91 5.72
C PRO A 85 33.09 25.97 7.04
N ASP A 86 33.83 27.05 7.28
CA ASP A 86 34.54 27.28 8.55
C ASP A 86 33.50 27.51 9.67
N PRO A 87 33.42 26.63 10.69
CA PRO A 87 32.42 26.72 11.76
C PRO A 87 32.57 27.97 12.66
N ARG A 88 33.59 28.81 12.42
CA ARG A 88 33.87 30.02 13.22
C ARG A 88 33.25 31.31 12.69
N ILE A 89 32.57 31.30 11.55
CA ILE A 89 31.97 32.51 10.97
C ILE A 89 30.63 32.80 11.69
N LYS A 90 30.63 33.74 12.64
CA LYS A 90 29.40 34.25 13.27
C LYS A 90 28.64 35.16 12.30
N ARG A 91 27.39 34.82 11.98
CA ARG A 91 26.49 35.67 11.16
C ARG A 91 25.34 36.27 11.97
N SER A 92 24.76 37.34 11.42
CA SER A 92 23.61 38.05 11.98
C SER A 92 22.37 37.13 12.05
N PRO A 93 21.63 37.08 13.17
CA PRO A 93 20.46 36.22 13.36
C PRO A 93 19.30 36.41 12.36
N ASN A 94 19.31 37.52 11.61
CA ASN A 94 18.15 37.97 10.82
C ASN A 94 18.41 38.02 9.30
N ALA A 95 19.49 37.40 8.79
CA ALA A 95 19.71 37.33 7.35
C ALA A 95 18.81 36.25 6.71
N PRO A 96 18.05 36.55 5.62
CA PRO A 96 17.29 35.53 4.90
C PRO A 96 18.26 34.52 4.26
N ALA A 97 18.08 33.24 4.57
CA ALA A 97 18.90 32.15 4.08
C ALA A 97 18.28 31.54 2.80
N GLU A 98 19.05 31.50 1.71
CA GLU A 98 18.72 30.79 0.48
C GLU A 98 19.63 29.55 0.40
N GLY A 99 19.06 28.35 0.43
CA GLY A 99 19.78 27.08 0.28
C GLY A 99 19.41 26.35 -1.02
N TRP A 100 20.33 25.60 -1.60
CA TRP A 100 20.09 24.76 -2.78
C TRP A 100 20.95 23.49 -2.74
N ALA A 101 20.45 22.40 -3.34
CA ALA A 101 21.23 21.19 -3.59
C ALA A 101 21.14 20.82 -5.07
N ALA A 102 22.27 20.58 -5.73
CA ALA A 102 22.33 20.16 -7.13
C ALA A 102 22.84 18.71 -7.23
N TYR A 103 22.21 17.90 -8.07
CA TYR A 103 22.53 16.49 -8.25
C TYR A 103 23.07 16.27 -9.66
N HIS A 104 24.18 15.54 -9.78
CA HIS A 104 24.72 15.11 -11.08
C HIS A 104 24.28 13.67 -11.37
N LEU A 105 23.44 13.50 -12.40
CA LEU A 105 23.16 12.19 -13.00
C LEU A 105 23.95 12.07 -14.31
N PRO A 106 25.03 11.28 -14.35
CA PRO A 106 25.72 10.93 -15.59
C PRO A 106 24.83 10.00 -16.44
N ARG A 107 25.23 9.81 -17.71
CA ARG A 107 24.56 8.89 -18.65
C ARG A 107 24.51 7.43 -18.17
N SER A 108 25.32 7.06 -17.17
CA SER A 108 25.30 5.75 -16.51
C SER A 108 24.02 5.51 -15.69
N GLY A 109 23.28 6.58 -15.33
CA GLY A 109 22.14 6.51 -14.43
C GLY A 109 22.52 6.35 -12.95
N GLU A 110 23.81 6.31 -12.62
CA GLU A 110 24.28 6.27 -11.24
C GLU A 110 24.48 7.68 -10.70
N LEU A 111 23.79 8.03 -9.62
CA LEU A 111 23.97 9.32 -8.96
C LEU A 111 25.41 9.45 -8.45
N GLU A 112 26.22 10.32 -9.08
CA GLU A 112 27.66 10.42 -8.76
C GLU A 112 27.98 11.51 -7.73
N VAL A 113 27.28 12.66 -7.72
CA VAL A 113 27.62 13.79 -6.85
C VAL A 113 26.40 14.62 -6.45
N ALA A 114 26.27 14.91 -5.15
CA ALA A 114 25.37 15.93 -4.61
C ALA A 114 26.20 17.17 -4.16
N TYR A 115 25.90 18.34 -4.72
CA TYR A 115 26.43 19.63 -4.28
C TYR A 115 25.43 20.27 -3.33
N VAL A 116 25.78 20.36 -2.04
CA VAL A 116 24.98 21.10 -1.06
C VAL A 116 25.67 22.43 -0.78
N GLY A 117 25.06 23.53 -1.19
CA GLY A 117 25.60 24.89 -1.05
C GLY A 117 24.62 25.80 -0.33
N GLY A 118 24.99 26.24 0.87
CA GLY A 118 24.23 27.20 1.66
C GLY A 118 24.32 26.88 3.16
N ASP A 119 24.50 27.92 3.98
CA ASP A 119 24.31 27.80 5.43
C ASP A 119 22.79 27.74 5.68
N ILE A 120 22.21 26.56 5.47
CA ILE A 120 20.83 26.29 5.86
C ILE A 120 20.82 26.42 7.39
N PRO A 121 20.11 27.40 7.99
CA PRO A 121 19.74 27.23 9.38
C PRO A 121 18.91 25.95 9.41
N PHE A 122 19.50 24.89 9.94
CA PHE A 122 18.79 23.71 10.36
C PHE A 122 17.83 24.16 11.46
N GLN A 123 16.70 24.75 11.08
CA GLN A 123 15.52 24.57 11.91
C GLN A 123 15.36 23.06 11.99
N PRO A 124 15.20 22.48 13.19
CA PRO A 124 14.92 21.07 13.31
C PRO A 124 13.53 20.81 12.74
N LEU A 125 13.46 20.76 11.40
CA LEU A 125 12.41 20.14 10.63
C LEU A 125 12.43 18.69 11.07
N GLY A 126 11.63 18.36 12.08
CA GLY A 126 11.85 17.13 12.82
C GLY A 126 11.39 17.12 14.27
N THR A 127 10.86 18.22 14.80
CA THR A 127 10.18 18.18 16.12
C THR A 127 8.67 18.00 16.02
N THR A 128 8.09 18.12 14.82
CA THR A 128 6.65 17.98 14.59
C THR A 128 6.36 16.74 13.76
N ALA A 129 5.34 15.98 14.16
CA ALA A 129 4.83 14.87 13.36
C ALA A 129 4.48 15.35 11.94
N GLY A 130 4.70 14.50 10.93
CA GLY A 130 4.34 14.80 9.54
C GLY A 130 5.37 15.56 8.72
N TRP A 131 6.56 15.87 9.26
CA TRP A 131 7.58 16.63 8.55
C TRP A 131 8.07 15.97 7.25
N MET A 132 8.03 14.63 7.16
CA MET A 132 8.51 13.87 6.00
C MET A 132 7.45 13.72 4.90
N LEU A 133 6.17 13.97 5.19
CA LEU A 133 5.10 13.75 4.23
C LEU A 133 5.25 14.63 2.98
N SER A 134 5.51 15.92 3.16
CA SER A 134 5.68 16.86 2.05
C SER A 134 6.86 16.48 1.13
N PRO A 135 8.12 16.34 1.63
CA PRO A 135 9.23 15.96 0.75
C PRO A 135 9.05 14.58 0.11
N MET A 136 8.44 13.61 0.81
CA MET A 136 8.14 12.30 0.23
C MET A 136 7.16 12.40 -0.95
N ILE A 137 6.14 13.25 -0.86
CA ILE A 137 5.18 13.49 -1.96
C ILE A 137 5.87 14.08 -3.19
N ASP A 138 6.82 15.00 -3.00
CA ASP A 138 7.56 15.61 -4.10
C ASP A 138 8.45 14.57 -4.81
N ASP A 139 9.18 13.75 -4.04
CA ASP A 139 9.98 12.66 -4.58
C ASP A 139 9.11 11.62 -5.30
N GLU A 140 8.01 11.19 -4.69
CA GLU A 140 7.10 10.19 -5.26
C GLU A 140 6.46 10.70 -6.55
N THR A 141 6.07 11.97 -6.59
CA THR A 141 5.51 12.60 -7.79
C THR A 141 6.46 12.51 -8.98
N CYS A 142 7.76 12.65 -8.73
CA CYS A 142 8.78 12.53 -9.77
C CYS A 142 9.08 11.08 -10.17
N ILE A 143 9.02 10.14 -9.23
CA ILE A 143 9.43 8.75 -9.45
C ILE A 143 8.29 7.88 -9.98
N LEU A 144 7.13 7.92 -9.31
CA LEU A 144 6.00 7.00 -9.52
C LEU A 144 4.73 7.75 -9.97
N GLY A 145 4.52 8.98 -9.49
CA GLY A 145 3.43 9.85 -9.90
C GLY A 145 2.06 9.52 -9.32
N HIS A 146 1.94 8.61 -8.33
CA HIS A 146 0.64 8.28 -7.74
C HIS A 146 0.07 9.42 -6.90
N TRP A 147 0.92 10.20 -6.21
CA TRP A 147 0.46 11.36 -5.42
C TRP A 147 -0.02 12.50 -6.30
N GLN A 148 0.68 12.78 -7.41
CA GLN A 148 0.23 13.75 -8.40
C GLN A 148 -1.10 13.31 -9.02
N TYR A 149 -1.19 12.05 -9.41
CA TYR A 149 -2.43 11.47 -9.94
C TYR A 149 -3.59 11.53 -8.93
N TRP A 150 -3.31 11.22 -7.66
CA TRP A 150 -4.27 11.34 -6.57
C TRP A 150 -4.76 12.77 -6.41
N LYS A 151 -3.85 13.75 -6.43
CA LYS A 151 -4.17 15.17 -6.30
C LYS A 151 -5.06 15.66 -7.44
N GLU A 152 -4.76 15.27 -8.68
CA GLU A 152 -5.57 15.63 -9.86
C GLU A 152 -7.00 15.10 -9.76
N ILE A 153 -7.17 13.85 -9.33
CA ILE A 153 -8.49 13.26 -9.12
C ILE A 153 -9.23 13.94 -7.97
N GLN A 154 -8.55 14.21 -6.86
CA GLN A 154 -9.12 14.89 -5.70
C GLN A 154 -9.60 16.29 -6.06
N GLU A 155 -8.80 17.06 -6.80
CA GLU A 155 -9.14 18.41 -7.29
C GLU A 155 -10.31 18.38 -8.30
N ALA A 156 -10.37 17.35 -9.15
CA ALA A 156 -11.47 17.17 -10.09
C ALA A 156 -12.79 16.77 -9.41
N GLY A 157 -12.73 16.16 -8.21
CA GLY A 157 -13.90 15.64 -7.49
C GLY A 157 -14.63 14.52 -8.24
N THR A 158 -13.98 13.88 -9.21
CA THR A 158 -14.54 12.82 -10.04
C THR A 158 -13.43 11.96 -10.66
N LEU A 159 -13.79 10.78 -11.18
CA LEU A 159 -12.86 9.93 -11.88
C LEU A 159 -12.47 10.55 -13.22
N LEU A 160 -11.18 10.84 -13.38
CA LEU A 160 -10.61 11.28 -14.66
C LEU A 160 -10.61 10.14 -15.68
N ASN A 161 -10.63 10.46 -16.98
CA ASN A 161 -10.55 9.45 -18.06
C ASN A 161 -9.09 9.00 -18.33
N THR A 162 -8.31 8.85 -17.27
CA THR A 162 -6.91 8.43 -17.29
C THR A 162 -6.77 7.14 -16.50
N SER A 163 -5.92 6.22 -16.93
CA SER A 163 -5.65 5.01 -16.16
C SER A 163 -4.84 5.36 -14.90
N ILE A 164 -5.02 4.58 -13.83
CA ILE A 164 -4.10 4.61 -12.68
C ILE A 164 -2.68 4.35 -13.22
N PRO A 165 -1.68 5.17 -12.84
CA PRO A 165 -0.29 4.84 -13.12
C PRO A 165 0.05 3.45 -12.56
N ARG A 166 0.93 2.73 -13.24
CA ARG A 166 1.22 1.33 -12.89
C ARG A 166 2.61 1.26 -12.26
N ILE A 167 2.67 0.80 -11.02
CA ILE A 167 3.93 0.41 -10.38
C ILE A 167 4.24 -1.03 -10.79
N VAL A 168 5.45 -1.23 -11.28
CA VAL A 168 6.06 -2.56 -11.44
C VAL A 168 6.88 -2.80 -10.19
N PHE A 169 6.44 -3.70 -9.32
CA PHE A 169 7.16 -3.99 -8.09
C PHE A 169 8.34 -4.92 -8.35
N GLU A 170 9.40 -4.77 -7.56
CA GLU A 170 10.51 -5.71 -7.58
C GLU A 170 10.07 -7.10 -7.09
N SER A 171 10.79 -8.13 -7.53
CA SER A 171 10.55 -9.50 -7.05
C SER A 171 11.15 -9.75 -5.65
N LYS A 172 12.17 -8.98 -5.28
CA LYS A 172 13.02 -9.17 -4.10
C LYS A 172 13.41 -7.81 -3.49
N PRO A 173 13.75 -7.78 -2.18
CA PRO A 173 14.24 -6.56 -1.57
C PRO A 173 15.55 -6.11 -2.21
N HIS A 174 15.67 -4.81 -2.49
CA HIS A 174 16.84 -4.25 -3.11
C HIS A 174 17.98 -4.06 -2.07
N PRO A 175 19.22 -4.52 -2.35
CA PRO A 175 20.30 -4.50 -1.37
C PRO A 175 20.65 -3.11 -0.81
N LYS A 176 20.57 -2.05 -1.64
CA LYS A 176 20.86 -0.68 -1.17
C LYS A 176 19.84 -0.21 -0.13
N VAL A 177 18.57 -0.55 -0.33
CA VAL A 177 17.48 -0.19 0.58
C VAL A 177 17.63 -0.96 1.88
N MET A 178 17.89 -2.27 1.81
CA MET A 178 18.15 -3.09 2.99
C MET A 178 19.38 -2.61 3.76
N GLY A 179 20.45 -2.21 3.07
CA GLY A 179 21.63 -1.61 3.67
C GLY A 179 21.32 -0.33 4.45
N MET A 180 20.53 0.58 3.86
CA MET A 180 20.05 1.79 4.53
C MET A 180 19.21 1.45 5.77
N LEU A 181 18.27 0.50 5.67
CA LEU A 181 17.43 0.10 6.80
C LEU A 181 18.26 -0.51 7.94
N HIS A 182 19.23 -1.37 7.63
CA HIS A 182 20.16 -1.91 8.63
C HIS A 182 21.01 -0.82 9.27
N TYR A 183 21.45 0.16 8.49
CA TYR A 183 22.20 1.30 9.01
C TYR A 183 21.34 2.19 9.92
N CYS A 184 20.05 2.36 9.60
CA CYS A 184 19.09 3.02 10.50
C CYS A 184 18.97 2.27 11.83
N LEU A 185 18.89 0.94 11.82
CA LEU A 185 18.88 0.14 13.05
C LEU A 185 20.17 0.31 13.86
N ASP A 186 21.33 0.39 13.21
CA ASP A 186 22.61 0.69 13.87
C ASP A 186 22.60 2.09 14.53
N MET A 187 21.94 3.08 13.92
CA MET A 187 21.80 4.44 14.49
C MET A 187 20.85 4.50 15.69
N ILE A 188 19.89 3.57 15.78
CA ILE A 188 19.00 3.44 16.94
C ILE A 188 19.75 2.76 18.08
N THR A 189 20.28 1.56 17.84
CA THR A 189 21.06 0.82 18.86
C THR A 189 21.87 -0.32 18.24
N PRO A 190 23.22 -0.28 18.21
CA PRO A 190 24.03 -1.37 17.67
C PRO A 190 23.79 -2.74 18.33
N ALA A 191 23.20 -2.74 19.54
CA ALA A 191 22.83 -3.96 20.25
C ALA A 191 21.73 -4.78 19.55
N TRP A 192 21.03 -4.21 18.56
CA TRP A 192 20.01 -4.91 17.77
C TRP A 192 20.54 -6.20 17.12
N ARG A 193 21.84 -6.24 16.80
CA ARG A 193 22.49 -7.39 16.13
C ARG A 193 22.71 -8.60 17.04
N VAL A 194 22.82 -8.39 18.35
CA VAL A 194 23.22 -9.44 19.31
C VAL A 194 22.12 -9.81 20.30
N ASN A 195 21.12 -8.96 20.47
CA ASN A 195 20.07 -9.14 21.46
C ASN A 195 18.69 -9.09 20.80
N THR A 196 17.94 -10.19 20.85
CA THR A 196 16.62 -10.30 20.23
C THR A 196 15.61 -9.28 20.76
N GLN A 197 15.63 -8.94 22.04
CA GLN A 197 14.76 -7.90 22.57
C GLN A 197 15.12 -6.53 21.98
N GLN A 198 16.41 -6.19 21.91
CA GLN A 198 16.89 -4.93 21.32
C GLN A 198 16.60 -4.88 19.82
N LYS A 199 16.71 -6.01 19.11
CA LYS A 199 16.32 -6.17 17.71
C LYS A 199 14.90 -5.68 17.47
N TRP A 200 13.93 -6.25 18.20
CA TRP A 200 12.53 -5.91 18.04
C TRP A 200 12.18 -4.51 18.55
N ASN A 201 12.84 -4.03 19.60
CA ASN A 201 12.67 -2.66 20.05
C ASN A 201 13.14 -1.65 18.99
N ALA A 202 14.32 -1.89 18.38
CA ALA A 202 14.85 -1.02 17.33
C ALA A 202 13.95 -0.97 16.08
N VAL A 203 13.45 -2.13 15.65
CA VAL A 203 12.53 -2.23 14.50
C VAL A 203 11.21 -1.50 14.77
N ARG A 204 10.60 -1.72 15.95
CA ARG A 204 9.36 -1.02 16.33
C ARG A 204 9.57 0.48 16.38
N TYR A 205 10.69 0.91 16.98
CA TYR A 205 11.04 2.32 17.03
C TYR A 205 11.22 2.91 15.63
N LEU A 206 11.92 2.23 14.71
CA LEU A 206 12.09 2.70 13.34
C LEU A 206 10.76 2.87 12.62
N ILE A 207 9.87 1.87 12.72
CA ILE A 207 8.54 1.90 12.11
C ILE A 207 7.68 3.03 12.69
N ASP A 208 7.71 3.20 14.01
CA ASP A 208 6.99 4.27 14.70
C ASP A 208 7.54 5.65 14.34
N TRP A 209 8.86 5.78 14.24
CA TRP A 209 9.52 7.00 13.78
C TRP A 209 9.16 7.35 12.34
N ILE A 210 9.08 6.37 11.43
CA ILE A 210 8.64 6.59 10.03
C ILE A 210 7.19 7.07 10.02
N LEU A 211 6.28 6.39 10.72
CA LEU A 211 4.86 6.77 10.76
C LEU A 211 4.63 8.13 11.41
N TRP A 212 5.34 8.43 12.50
CA TRP A 212 5.33 9.74 13.13
C TRP A 212 5.85 10.82 12.18
N SER A 213 6.93 10.54 11.45
CA SER A 213 7.50 11.45 10.44
C SER A 213 6.54 11.67 9.26
N LEU A 214 5.72 10.68 8.91
CA LEU A 214 4.61 10.79 7.95
C LEU A 214 3.35 11.46 8.53
N GLY A 215 3.28 11.65 9.85
CA GLY A 215 2.16 12.32 10.52
C GLY A 215 0.96 11.43 10.75
N HIS A 216 1.14 10.10 10.76
CA HIS A 216 0.03 9.17 10.93
C HIS A 216 -0.52 9.17 12.37
N CYS A 217 -1.85 9.19 12.51
CA CYS A 217 -2.51 9.34 13.80
C CYS A 217 -2.33 8.16 14.77
N SER A 218 -1.89 6.99 14.30
CA SER A 218 -1.54 5.85 15.16
C SER A 218 -0.31 6.11 16.05
N VAL A 219 0.53 7.07 15.67
CA VAL A 219 1.74 7.48 16.40
C VAL A 219 1.70 9.00 16.58
N PRO A 220 0.79 9.52 17.44
CA PRO A 220 0.60 10.95 17.59
C PRO A 220 1.79 11.63 18.28
N ASP A 221 2.46 10.89 19.16
CA ASP A 221 3.59 11.36 19.95
C ASP A 221 4.90 10.84 19.37
N PHE A 222 5.96 11.63 19.55
CA PHE A 222 7.31 11.21 19.16
C PHE A 222 7.71 9.95 19.95
N PRO A 223 8.26 8.90 19.31
CA PRO A 223 8.65 7.68 20.02
C PRO A 223 9.81 7.97 20.99
N THR A 224 9.55 7.92 22.29
CA THR A 224 10.54 8.25 23.33
C THR A 224 11.26 7.05 23.94
N ASP A 225 10.79 5.82 23.70
CA ASP A 225 11.22 4.63 24.45
C ASP A 225 12.72 4.29 24.32
N LEU A 226 13.33 4.65 23.19
CA LEU A 226 14.78 4.47 22.93
C LEU A 226 15.51 5.81 22.77
N TRP A 227 14.91 6.90 23.22
CA TRP A 227 15.45 8.23 23.04
C TRP A 227 16.67 8.47 23.93
N ASP A 228 17.85 8.57 23.31
CA ASP A 228 19.09 9.01 23.97
C ASP A 228 19.38 10.51 23.78
N GLY A 229 18.46 11.27 23.19
CA GLY A 229 18.67 12.68 22.82
C GLY A 229 19.13 12.91 21.38
N GLY A 230 19.63 11.89 20.67
CA GLY A 230 20.22 12.03 19.34
C GLY A 230 19.77 11.00 18.29
N VAL A 231 18.96 10.00 18.65
CA VAL A 231 18.46 9.00 17.67
C VAL A 231 17.74 9.66 16.50
N HIS A 232 16.90 10.68 16.74
CA HIS A 232 16.18 11.38 15.67
C HIS A 232 17.15 12.06 14.72
N ASP A 233 18.12 12.82 15.26
CA ASP A 233 19.09 13.54 14.42
C ASP A 233 19.89 12.59 13.54
N ARG A 234 20.26 11.42 14.10
CA ARG A 234 20.94 10.38 13.33
C ARG A 234 20.04 9.77 12.27
N LEU A 235 18.80 9.40 12.60
CA LEU A 235 17.85 8.85 11.63
C LEU A 235 17.52 9.86 10.53
N PHE A 236 17.32 11.13 10.88
CA PHE A 236 17.07 12.21 9.92
C PHE A 236 18.22 12.36 8.92
N GLN A 237 19.46 12.14 9.34
CA GLN A 237 20.63 12.23 8.46
C GLN A 237 20.81 11.02 7.53
N VAL A 238 20.29 9.84 7.90
CA VAL A 238 20.62 8.58 7.21
C VAL A 238 19.43 7.92 6.51
N PHE A 239 18.20 8.21 6.95
CA PHE A 239 16.99 7.65 6.35
C PHE A 239 16.58 8.49 5.15
N ASP A 240 16.62 7.87 3.98
CA ASP A 240 16.24 8.49 2.72
C ASP A 240 15.06 7.71 2.13
N VAL A 241 13.88 8.36 2.12
CA VAL A 241 12.64 7.76 1.63
C VAL A 241 12.68 7.50 0.12
N SER A 242 13.46 8.25 -0.65
CA SER A 242 13.54 8.10 -2.10
C SER A 242 14.09 6.71 -2.48
N TYR A 243 14.92 6.10 -1.63
CA TYR A 243 15.37 4.71 -1.84
C TYR A 243 14.20 3.71 -1.84
N LEU A 244 13.16 3.92 -1.00
CA LEU A 244 11.99 3.04 -0.98
C LEU A 244 11.12 3.22 -2.23
N LEU A 245 11.13 4.41 -2.82
CA LEU A 245 10.36 4.75 -4.02
C LEU A 245 11.05 4.29 -5.32
N LEU A 246 12.38 4.44 -5.41
CA LEU A 246 13.18 4.05 -6.58
C LEU A 246 13.16 2.54 -6.83
N TRP A 247 13.07 1.74 -5.78
CA TRP A 247 12.94 0.29 -5.86
C TRP A 247 11.62 -0.12 -5.20
N PRO A 248 10.48 -0.03 -5.91
CA PRO A 248 9.19 -0.30 -5.30
C PRO A 248 9.09 -1.77 -4.85
N TYR A 249 9.08 -2.00 -3.54
CA TYR A 249 8.98 -3.32 -2.92
C TYR A 249 8.55 -3.17 -1.46
N ASP A 250 8.01 -4.24 -0.87
CA ASP A 250 7.77 -4.33 0.57
C ASP A 250 9.07 -4.61 1.35
N HIS A 251 9.93 -3.60 1.39
CA HIS A 251 11.25 -3.67 2.04
C HIS A 251 11.15 -3.86 3.55
N LEU A 252 10.21 -3.17 4.19
CA LEU A 252 9.99 -3.30 5.62
C LEU A 252 9.47 -4.70 5.96
N GLY A 253 8.59 -5.29 5.14
CA GLY A 253 8.18 -6.67 5.34
C GLY A 253 9.31 -7.68 5.15
N ALA A 254 10.18 -7.49 4.15
CA ALA A 254 11.37 -8.33 4.01
C ALA A 254 12.35 -8.18 5.18
N LEU A 255 12.50 -6.97 5.73
CA LEU A 255 13.26 -6.75 6.96
C LEU A 255 12.64 -7.52 8.13
N LEU A 256 11.31 -7.49 8.29
CA LEU A 256 10.63 -8.27 9.33
C LEU A 256 10.84 -9.79 9.15
N GLU A 257 10.80 -10.28 7.91
CA GLU A 257 11.07 -11.68 7.57
C GLU A 257 12.52 -12.07 7.87
N GLU A 258 13.50 -11.23 7.53
CA GLU A 258 14.92 -11.43 7.84
C GLU A 258 15.19 -11.50 9.35
N LEU A 259 14.51 -10.64 10.11
CA LEU A 259 14.70 -10.51 11.55
C LEU A 259 13.92 -11.54 12.36
N SER A 260 12.93 -12.20 11.74
CA SER A 260 12.11 -13.24 12.35
C SER A 260 12.97 -14.41 12.83
N ASP A 261 12.78 -14.80 14.08
CA ASP A 261 13.44 -15.96 14.68
C ASP A 261 12.43 -16.83 15.44
N GLU A 262 12.88 -17.87 16.13
CA GLU A 262 11.99 -18.77 16.87
C GLU A 262 11.22 -18.05 17.99
N SER A 263 11.74 -16.94 18.53
CA SER A 263 11.14 -16.22 19.65
C SER A 263 10.04 -15.25 19.22
N TYR A 264 10.13 -14.73 17.99
CA TYR A 264 9.10 -13.90 17.39
C TYR A 264 8.97 -14.26 15.92
N ARG A 265 7.95 -15.07 15.63
CA ARG A 265 7.69 -15.56 14.28
C ARG A 265 6.73 -14.62 13.57
N VAL A 266 7.25 -13.85 12.64
CA VAL A 266 6.42 -13.11 11.69
C VAL A 266 5.69 -14.15 10.82
N PRO A 267 4.35 -14.05 10.67
CA PRO A 267 3.62 -14.92 9.76
C PRO A 267 4.26 -14.86 8.36
N PRO A 268 4.42 -16.00 7.65
CA PRO A 268 4.97 -15.98 6.30
C PRO A 268 4.17 -15.02 5.42
N GLN A 269 4.84 -14.06 4.79
CA GLN A 269 4.15 -13.17 3.87
C GLN A 269 4.06 -13.82 2.49
N ILE A 270 3.00 -13.49 1.75
CA ILE A 270 2.90 -13.83 0.33
C ILE A 270 4.05 -13.14 -0.41
N SER A 271 4.75 -13.80 -1.34
CA SER A 271 5.79 -13.11 -2.13
C SER A 271 5.15 -12.06 -3.05
N MET A 272 5.91 -11.02 -3.43
CA MET A 272 5.41 -9.97 -4.33
C MET A 272 4.90 -10.54 -5.66
N GLU A 273 5.65 -11.45 -6.28
CA GLU A 273 5.24 -12.11 -7.55
C GLU A 273 3.91 -12.87 -7.41
N VAL A 274 3.69 -13.54 -6.28
CA VAL A 274 2.43 -14.24 -6.03
C VAL A 274 1.33 -13.22 -5.77
N ALA A 275 1.57 -12.16 -4.99
CA ALA A 275 0.60 -11.10 -4.76
C ALA A 275 0.13 -10.45 -6.09
N GLU A 276 1.06 -10.08 -6.97
CA GLU A 276 0.74 -9.52 -8.29
C GLU A 276 -0.10 -10.47 -9.14
N ARG A 277 0.29 -11.76 -9.19
CA ARG A 277 -0.46 -12.78 -9.93
C ARG A 277 -1.88 -12.94 -9.38
N GLU A 278 -2.00 -12.98 -8.05
CA GLU A 278 -3.28 -13.14 -7.38
C GLU A 278 -4.20 -11.95 -7.65
N VAL A 279 -3.70 -10.72 -7.50
CA VAL A 279 -4.47 -9.49 -7.78
C VAL A 279 -4.86 -9.40 -9.23
N LYS A 280 -3.95 -9.68 -10.17
CA LYS A 280 -4.25 -9.66 -11.61
C LYS A 280 -5.40 -10.61 -11.97
N SER A 281 -5.55 -11.71 -11.25
CA SER A 281 -6.69 -12.63 -11.44
C SER A 281 -8.02 -12.15 -10.86
N LEU A 282 -8.00 -11.22 -9.90
CA LEU A 282 -9.21 -10.60 -9.32
C LEU A 282 -9.79 -9.52 -10.23
N PHE A 283 -8.95 -8.90 -11.06
CA PHE A 283 -9.31 -7.87 -12.04
C PHE A 283 -9.07 -8.38 -13.47
N PRO A 284 -9.87 -9.34 -13.95
CA PRO A 284 -9.67 -9.89 -15.29
C PRO A 284 -9.78 -8.78 -16.35
N TYR A 285 -8.90 -8.79 -17.36
CA TYR A 285 -8.76 -7.79 -18.43
C TYR A 285 -10.00 -7.55 -19.32
N ARG A 286 -11.20 -8.02 -18.96
CA ARG A 286 -12.40 -7.90 -19.78
C ARG A 286 -13.06 -6.53 -19.60
N ASN A 287 -12.51 -5.51 -20.28
CA ASN A 287 -13.13 -4.21 -20.62
C ASN A 287 -13.84 -3.41 -19.49
N GLY A 288 -13.69 -3.82 -18.23
CA GLY A 288 -14.27 -3.13 -17.07
C GLY A 288 -13.32 -2.06 -16.55
N ASP A 289 -13.88 -0.91 -16.20
CA ASP A 289 -13.23 -0.01 -15.27
C ASP A 289 -13.41 -0.60 -13.86
N TYR A 290 -12.29 -0.85 -13.18
CA TYR A 290 -12.26 -1.47 -11.84
C TYR A 290 -11.87 -0.47 -10.75
N ARG A 291 -11.68 0.80 -11.13
CA ARG A 291 -11.07 1.82 -10.28
C ARG A 291 -11.89 2.13 -9.02
N ASP A 292 -13.20 1.93 -9.08
CA ASP A 292 -14.15 2.11 -7.98
C ASP A 292 -14.48 0.82 -7.23
N GLN A 293 -13.86 -0.32 -7.57
CA GLN A 293 -14.23 -1.59 -6.96
C GLN A 293 -13.51 -1.85 -5.66
N LEU A 294 -14.27 -1.93 -4.55
CA LEU A 294 -13.72 -2.31 -3.26
C LEU A 294 -13.05 -3.70 -3.28
N LEU A 295 -11.80 -3.71 -2.84
CA LEU A 295 -11.03 -4.90 -2.51
C LEU A 295 -10.74 -4.94 -1.00
N VAL A 296 -11.10 -6.06 -0.37
CA VAL A 296 -10.80 -6.32 1.04
C VAL A 296 -9.76 -7.42 1.15
N ASP A 297 -8.63 -7.12 1.81
CA ASP A 297 -7.66 -8.11 2.21
C ASP A 297 -7.93 -8.57 3.66
N PRO A 298 -8.42 -9.80 3.88
CA PRO A 298 -8.79 -10.30 5.20
C PRO A 298 -7.60 -10.51 6.15
N GLU A 299 -6.37 -10.63 5.65
CA GLU A 299 -5.18 -10.69 6.51
C GLU A 299 -4.02 -10.04 5.76
N THR A 300 -4.00 -8.71 5.82
CA THR A 300 -3.17 -7.80 5.04
C THR A 300 -1.68 -8.07 5.22
N GLY A 301 -1.27 -8.51 6.41
CA GLY A 301 0.13 -8.61 6.76
C GLY A 301 0.80 -7.26 6.55
N THR A 302 1.86 -7.21 5.76
CA THR A 302 2.59 -5.99 5.41
C THR A 302 2.00 -5.22 4.22
N GLY A 303 0.88 -5.68 3.64
CA GLY A 303 0.15 -4.92 2.61
C GLY A 303 0.48 -5.24 1.17
N ARG A 304 1.27 -6.29 0.87
CA ARG A 304 1.66 -6.67 -0.51
C ARG A 304 0.48 -6.84 -1.48
N ILE A 305 -0.66 -7.39 -1.04
CA ILE A 305 -1.88 -7.50 -1.85
C ILE A 305 -2.52 -6.12 -2.08
N LEU A 306 -2.55 -5.25 -1.07
CA LEU A 306 -3.13 -3.91 -1.23
C LEU A 306 -2.27 -3.03 -2.14
N MET A 307 -0.94 -3.10 -2.01
CA MET A 307 0.01 -2.43 -2.90
C MET A 307 -0.19 -2.86 -4.35
N THR A 308 -0.30 -4.16 -4.60
CA THR A 308 -0.51 -4.67 -5.96
C THR A 308 -1.92 -4.37 -6.48
N ALA A 309 -2.93 -4.37 -5.61
CA ALA A 309 -4.30 -3.97 -5.93
C ALA A 309 -4.45 -2.48 -6.22
N SER A 310 -3.59 -1.62 -5.67
CA SER A 310 -3.64 -0.18 -5.89
C SER A 310 -3.51 0.18 -7.37
N ASN A 311 -2.74 -0.62 -8.13
CA ASN A 311 -2.63 -0.48 -9.57
C ASN A 311 -4.00 -0.59 -10.30
N TYR A 312 -5.02 -1.21 -9.70
CA TYR A 312 -6.32 -1.51 -10.33
C TYR A 312 -7.51 -0.79 -9.70
N SER A 313 -7.46 -0.50 -8.39
CA SER A 313 -8.57 0.08 -7.65
C SER A 313 -8.11 1.14 -6.63
N PHE A 314 -8.94 2.16 -6.47
CA PHE A 314 -8.81 3.17 -5.42
C PHE A 314 -9.40 2.72 -4.09
N GLU A 315 -10.33 1.77 -4.13
CA GLU A 315 -11.05 1.31 -2.96
C GLU A 315 -10.36 0.10 -2.33
N LEU A 316 -9.46 0.39 -1.39
CA LEU A 316 -8.69 -0.61 -0.65
C LEU A 316 -9.13 -0.66 0.81
N LEU A 317 -9.23 -1.86 1.36
CA LEU A 317 -9.45 -2.10 2.79
C LEU A 317 -8.63 -3.29 3.25
N GLY A 318 -7.78 -3.06 4.24
CA GLY A 318 -6.99 -4.11 4.87
C GLY A 318 -7.53 -4.47 6.25
N LEU A 319 -7.55 -5.76 6.56
CA LEU A 319 -7.73 -6.28 7.90
C LEU A 319 -6.43 -6.90 8.38
N ASN A 320 -6.14 -6.81 9.67
CA ASN A 320 -4.94 -7.41 10.22
C ASN A 320 -5.15 -7.82 11.67
N THR A 321 -4.40 -8.83 12.12
CA THR A 321 -4.41 -9.22 13.54
C THR A 321 -3.18 -8.74 14.31
N ASP A 322 -2.15 -8.28 13.60
CA ASP A 322 -0.90 -7.79 14.17
C ASP A 322 -0.75 -6.28 13.93
N ALA A 323 -0.55 -5.53 15.02
CA ALA A 323 -0.41 -4.08 14.96
C ALA A 323 0.89 -3.62 14.27
N LEU A 324 2.00 -4.35 14.43
CA LEU A 324 3.27 -4.04 13.77
C LEU A 324 3.14 -4.23 12.26
N LEU A 325 2.52 -5.32 11.82
CA LEU A 325 2.23 -5.56 10.40
C LEU A 325 1.29 -4.47 9.84
N SER A 326 0.30 -4.04 10.61
CA SER A 326 -0.60 -2.95 10.22
C SER A 326 0.15 -1.64 9.99
N LYS A 327 1.08 -1.30 10.90
CA LYS A 327 1.94 -0.13 10.75
C LYS A 327 2.79 -0.19 9.47
N VAL A 328 3.39 -1.34 9.18
CA VAL A 328 4.14 -1.54 7.93
C VAL A 328 3.24 -1.43 6.70
N ALA A 329 2.05 -2.02 6.74
CA ALA A 329 1.07 -1.89 5.65
C ALA A 329 0.69 -0.44 5.39
N ILE A 330 0.47 0.36 6.44
CA ILE A 330 0.18 1.80 6.31
C ILE A 330 1.35 2.54 5.66
N ILE A 331 2.60 2.29 6.08
CA ILE A 331 3.79 2.90 5.44
C ILE A 331 3.83 2.55 3.95
N ASN A 332 3.61 1.28 3.60
CA ASN A 332 3.56 0.85 2.21
C ASN A 332 2.43 1.54 1.41
N LEU A 333 1.28 1.82 2.03
CA LEU A 333 0.21 2.59 1.39
C LEU A 333 0.59 4.07 1.20
N TYR A 334 1.29 4.70 2.15
CA TYR A 334 1.81 6.07 1.97
C TYR A 334 2.76 6.16 0.76
N LEU A 335 3.60 5.15 0.57
CA LEU A 335 4.61 5.14 -0.49
C LEU A 335 4.02 4.81 -1.87
N PHE A 336 3.05 3.89 -1.95
CA PHE A 336 2.66 3.29 -3.22
C PHE A 336 1.17 3.37 -3.56
N ALA A 337 0.33 3.83 -2.62
CA ALA A 337 -1.12 3.82 -2.77
C ALA A 337 -1.77 4.95 -1.95
N PRO A 338 -1.57 6.23 -2.31
CA PRO A 338 -2.06 7.37 -1.55
C PRO A 338 -3.57 7.32 -1.28
N TRP A 339 -4.37 6.86 -2.24
CA TRP A 339 -5.82 6.65 -2.07
C TRP A 339 -6.19 5.55 -1.05
N GLY A 340 -5.26 4.68 -0.68
CA GLY A 340 -5.44 3.76 0.44
C GLY A 340 -5.48 4.51 1.77
N VAL A 341 -4.59 5.49 1.95
CA VAL A 341 -4.48 6.30 3.18
C VAL A 341 -5.47 7.46 3.19
N PHE A 342 -5.58 8.15 2.05
CA PHE A 342 -6.43 9.32 1.77
C PHE A 342 -7.46 8.97 0.69
N PRO A 343 -8.49 8.17 1.00
CA PRO A 343 -9.49 7.75 0.03
C PRO A 343 -10.34 8.91 -0.49
N PHE A 344 -10.76 8.81 -1.75
CA PHE A 344 -11.62 9.79 -2.40
C PHE A 344 -13.02 9.80 -1.79
N GLU A 345 -13.48 10.95 -1.31
CA GLU A 345 -14.80 11.09 -0.70
C GLU A 345 -15.94 10.79 -1.69
N PHE A 346 -15.80 11.22 -2.94
CA PHE A 346 -16.82 11.05 -3.97
C PHE A 346 -16.99 9.59 -4.43
N LEU A 347 -16.05 8.70 -4.13
CA LEU A 347 -16.18 7.25 -4.40
C LEU A 347 -16.96 6.53 -3.29
N GLN A 348 -17.25 7.20 -2.17
CA GLN A 348 -18.00 6.59 -1.08
C GLN A 348 -19.48 6.51 -1.44
N HIS A 349 -19.92 5.31 -1.78
CA HIS A 349 -21.33 4.98 -1.94
C HIS A 349 -21.71 3.84 -1.00
N ASP A 350 -23.02 3.70 -0.77
CA ASP A 350 -23.56 2.47 -0.19
C ASP A 350 -23.41 1.38 -1.24
N LEU A 351 -22.62 0.34 -0.92
CA LEU A 351 -22.57 -0.84 -1.75
C LEU A 351 -23.96 -1.48 -1.77
N ASP A 352 -24.52 -1.66 -2.95
CA ASP A 352 -25.75 -2.41 -3.09
C ASP A 352 -25.53 -3.88 -2.74
N SER A 353 -26.62 -4.66 -2.71
CA SER A 353 -26.54 -6.08 -2.34
C SER A 353 -25.69 -6.90 -3.33
N ALA A 354 -25.64 -6.52 -4.60
CA ALA A 354 -24.86 -7.22 -5.62
C ALA A 354 -23.37 -6.87 -5.53
N GLU A 355 -23.03 -5.59 -5.34
CA GLU A 355 -21.66 -5.10 -5.14
C GLU A 355 -21.05 -5.68 -3.87
N LEU A 356 -21.82 -5.72 -2.78
CA LEU A 356 -21.42 -6.32 -1.52
C LEU A 356 -21.13 -7.82 -1.69
N GLN A 357 -21.99 -8.55 -2.42
CA GLN A 357 -21.76 -9.96 -2.72
C GLN A 357 -20.54 -10.17 -3.61
N ALA A 358 -20.32 -9.31 -4.61
CA ALA A 358 -19.15 -9.38 -5.48
C ALA A 358 -17.85 -9.11 -4.69
N CYS A 359 -17.86 -8.09 -3.82
CA CYS A 359 -16.76 -7.76 -2.94
C CYS A 359 -16.46 -8.91 -1.96
N LEU A 360 -17.48 -9.48 -1.33
CA LEU A 360 -17.34 -10.65 -0.48
C LEU A 360 -16.80 -11.86 -1.26
N GLY A 361 -17.25 -12.08 -2.49
CA GLY A 361 -16.73 -13.14 -3.37
C GLY A 361 -15.24 -12.99 -3.68
N ARG A 362 -14.78 -11.77 -3.99
CA ARG A 362 -13.34 -11.46 -4.16
C ARG A 362 -12.58 -11.72 -2.86
N THR A 363 -13.10 -11.24 -1.74
CA THR A 363 -12.51 -11.40 -0.42
C THR A 363 -12.36 -12.87 -0.04
N LEU A 364 -13.40 -13.68 -0.23
CA LEU A 364 -13.38 -15.13 0.01
C LEU A 364 -12.39 -15.85 -0.91
N SER A 365 -12.18 -15.34 -2.12
CA SER A 365 -11.12 -15.85 -3.01
C SER A 365 -9.74 -15.60 -2.40
N VAL A 366 -9.49 -14.41 -1.84
CA VAL A 366 -8.26 -14.09 -1.11
C VAL A 366 -8.10 -14.97 0.14
N VAL A 367 -9.15 -15.13 0.96
CA VAL A 367 -9.18 -16.05 2.13
C VAL A 367 -8.71 -17.45 1.72
N LYS A 368 -9.32 -18.01 0.67
CA LYS A 368 -9.01 -19.36 0.20
C LYS A 368 -7.54 -19.49 -0.24
N ARG A 369 -7.02 -18.50 -0.96
CA ARG A 369 -5.65 -18.51 -1.50
C ARG A 369 -4.59 -18.37 -0.40
N LYS A 370 -4.86 -17.50 0.59
CA LYS A 370 -4.04 -17.37 1.80
C LYS A 370 -4.20 -18.54 2.78
N GLN A 371 -5.02 -19.53 2.45
CA GLN A 371 -5.31 -20.70 3.29
C GLN A 371 -5.82 -20.30 4.68
N LEU A 372 -6.53 -19.18 4.75
CA LEU A 372 -7.15 -18.71 5.99
C LEU A 372 -8.38 -19.56 6.30
N ASN A 373 -8.77 -19.57 7.56
CA ASN A 373 -10.00 -20.22 7.98
C ASN A 373 -11.21 -19.58 7.25
N ALA A 374 -12.08 -20.40 6.67
CA ALA A 374 -13.30 -19.94 6.00
C ALA A 374 -14.21 -19.11 6.92
N ASP A 375 -14.13 -19.35 8.23
CA ASP A 375 -14.87 -18.63 9.26
C ASP A 375 -14.12 -17.41 9.83
N TYR A 376 -13.10 -16.89 9.14
CA TYR A 376 -12.26 -15.78 9.60
C TYR A 376 -13.07 -14.61 10.19
N PHE A 377 -14.09 -14.14 9.47
CA PHE A 377 -14.93 -13.02 9.89
C PHE A 377 -15.74 -13.32 11.15
N SER A 378 -16.16 -14.56 11.33
CA SER A 378 -16.91 -15.02 12.51
C SER A 378 -15.99 -15.26 13.71
N ALA A 379 -14.71 -15.58 13.46
CA ALA A 379 -13.70 -15.89 14.47
C ALA A 379 -12.92 -14.66 14.97
N THR A 380 -13.18 -13.49 14.40
CA THR A 380 -12.48 -12.24 14.76
C THR A 380 -13.48 -11.13 15.09
N GLU A 381 -13.04 -10.18 15.90
CA GLU A 381 -13.78 -8.98 16.26
C GLU A 381 -12.89 -7.74 16.12
N PRO A 382 -13.44 -6.53 15.96
CA PRO A 382 -12.66 -5.30 15.98
C PRO A 382 -11.84 -5.18 17.27
N ALA A 383 -10.55 -4.85 17.16
CA ALA A 383 -9.73 -4.53 18.32
C ALA A 383 -10.15 -3.17 18.90
N LEU A 384 -10.02 -2.99 20.22
CA LEU A 384 -10.40 -1.73 20.91
C LEU A 384 -9.65 -0.51 20.39
N ASP A 385 -8.40 -0.71 19.97
CA ASP A 385 -7.51 0.29 19.41
C ASP A 385 -7.47 0.26 17.87
N GLY A 386 -8.32 -0.55 17.23
CA GLY A 386 -8.26 -0.76 15.79
C GLY A 386 -8.54 0.47 14.95
N ASP A 387 -9.31 1.43 15.47
CA ASP A 387 -9.55 2.70 14.78
C ASP A 387 -8.29 3.55 14.63
N ARG A 388 -7.24 3.32 15.44
CA ARG A 388 -5.96 4.02 15.31
C ARG A 388 -5.19 3.62 14.05
N TYR A 389 -5.44 2.44 13.51
CA TYR A 389 -4.68 1.86 12.39
C TYR A 389 -5.39 1.98 11.04
N GLN A 390 -6.52 2.67 10.99
CA GLN A 390 -7.23 2.93 9.75
C GLN A 390 -6.27 3.58 8.73
N PRO A 391 -6.30 3.19 7.44
CA PRO A 391 -7.31 2.36 6.76
C PRO A 391 -7.20 0.85 7.02
N ILE A 392 -6.22 0.38 7.81
CA ILE A 392 -6.07 -1.01 8.21
C ILE A 392 -6.86 -1.27 9.49
N GLN A 393 -7.95 -2.02 9.40
CA GLN A 393 -8.73 -2.36 10.59
C GLN A 393 -8.04 -3.47 11.37
N LEU A 394 -7.57 -3.14 12.57
CA LEU A 394 -7.03 -4.14 13.50
C LEU A 394 -8.17 -5.00 14.07
N ARG A 395 -7.95 -6.30 14.04
CA ARG A 395 -8.87 -7.35 14.47
C ARG A 395 -8.19 -8.17 15.56
N GLN A 396 -8.96 -8.68 16.50
CA GLN A 396 -8.49 -9.67 17.45
C GLN A 396 -9.26 -10.99 17.30
N ARG A 397 -8.62 -12.10 17.63
CA ARG A 397 -9.30 -13.41 17.64
C ARG A 397 -10.28 -13.44 18.81
N ARG A 398 -11.52 -13.86 18.54
CA ARG A 398 -12.51 -14.08 19.60
C ARG A 398 -11.99 -15.17 20.52
N THR A 399 -11.81 -14.85 21.80
CA THR A 399 -11.48 -15.87 22.79
C THR A 399 -12.68 -16.79 22.99
N THR A 400 -12.44 -18.07 23.26
CA THR A 400 -13.52 -19.04 23.53
C THR A 400 -14.41 -18.65 24.71
N LYS A 401 -13.93 -17.81 25.63
CA LYS A 401 -14.76 -17.18 26.66
C LYS A 401 -15.82 -16.25 26.06
N SER A 402 -15.44 -15.34 25.15
CA SER A 402 -16.36 -14.46 24.42
C SER A 402 -17.41 -15.23 23.61
N LEU A 403 -17.05 -16.36 22.99
CA LEU A 403 -18.02 -17.21 22.27
C LEU A 403 -19.02 -17.92 23.20
N ALA A 404 -18.59 -18.32 24.40
CA ALA A 404 -19.47 -18.87 25.42
C ALA A 404 -20.43 -17.80 26.00
N ASP A 405 -19.94 -16.57 26.15
CA ASP A 405 -20.73 -15.42 26.62
C ASP A 405 -21.76 -14.96 25.57
N LEU A 406 -21.51 -15.23 24.28
CA LEU A 406 -22.48 -15.05 23.19
C LEU A 406 -23.55 -16.17 23.12
N GLY A 407 -23.58 -17.11 24.07
CA GLY A 407 -24.57 -18.20 24.11
C GLY A 407 -24.39 -19.25 23.01
N LEU A 408 -23.35 -19.16 22.19
CA LEU A 408 -23.02 -20.13 21.15
C LEU A 408 -22.23 -21.28 21.78
N ASN A 409 -22.94 -22.23 22.36
CA ASN A 409 -22.35 -23.42 22.96
C ASN A 409 -21.86 -24.38 21.86
N VAL A 410 -20.64 -24.18 21.36
CA VAL A 410 -20.01 -24.95 20.26
C VAL A 410 -19.77 -26.44 20.61
N LYS A 411 -20.06 -26.89 21.84
CA LYS A 411 -19.73 -28.24 22.29
C LYS A 411 -20.70 -29.36 21.90
N LYS A 412 -21.76 -29.11 21.12
CA LYS A 412 -22.55 -30.19 20.51
C LYS A 412 -23.07 -29.77 19.14
N ALA A 413 -22.27 -30.00 18.09
CA ALA A 413 -22.88 -30.28 16.79
C ALA A 413 -23.60 -31.64 16.94
N PRO A 414 -24.93 -31.71 16.82
CA PRO A 414 -25.62 -32.98 16.89
C PRO A 414 -25.23 -33.79 15.65
N GLN A 415 -24.76 -35.03 15.86
CA GLN A 415 -24.79 -36.03 14.81
C GLN A 415 -26.24 -36.13 14.33
N ILE A 416 -26.48 -35.73 13.09
CA ILE A 416 -27.77 -35.87 12.42
C ILE A 416 -28.01 -37.38 12.29
N MET A 417 -28.85 -37.92 13.17
CA MET A 417 -29.49 -39.21 12.94
C MET A 417 -30.59 -39.05 11.87
N PRO A 418 -30.84 -40.10 11.06
CA PRO A 418 -31.81 -40.04 9.98
C PRO A 418 -33.22 -39.79 10.54
N THR A 419 -33.83 -38.70 10.09
CA THR A 419 -35.22 -38.32 10.40
C THR A 419 -36.18 -39.45 10.07
N GLN A 420 -36.80 -40.03 11.10
CA GLN A 420 -38.09 -40.70 10.96
C GLN A 420 -39.14 -39.67 10.57
N ARG A 421 -39.90 -40.02 9.55
CA ARG A 421 -41.01 -39.25 8.97
C ARG A 421 -42.16 -39.24 9.99
N MET A 422 -42.40 -38.12 10.66
CA MET A 422 -43.64 -37.89 11.40
C MET A 422 -44.59 -37.04 10.55
N GLU A 423 -45.82 -37.53 10.45
CA GLU A 423 -46.93 -36.94 9.72
C GLU A 423 -47.34 -35.59 10.33
N ALA A 424 -47.73 -34.66 9.46
CA ALA A 424 -48.15 -33.32 9.84
C ALA A 424 -49.56 -33.32 10.46
N PRO A 425 -49.82 -32.58 11.54
CA PRO A 425 -51.16 -32.40 12.05
C PRO A 425 -51.94 -31.41 11.18
N VAL A 426 -53.17 -31.82 10.84
CA VAL A 426 -54.19 -31.01 10.16
C VAL A 426 -54.64 -29.88 11.08
N LEU A 427 -54.58 -28.63 10.59
CA LEU A 427 -55.22 -27.47 11.23
C LEU A 427 -56.35 -26.92 10.33
N PRO A 428 -57.49 -26.50 10.92
CA PRO A 428 -58.68 -26.10 10.18
C PRO A 428 -58.70 -24.59 9.84
N GLY A 429 -59.09 -24.30 8.60
CA GLY A 429 -59.99 -23.22 8.18
C GLY A 429 -59.64 -21.76 8.48
N LEU A 430 -59.14 -21.04 7.46
CA LEU A 430 -59.32 -19.59 7.31
C LEU A 430 -59.71 -19.24 5.85
N PRO A 431 -60.53 -18.20 5.63
CA PRO A 431 -61.27 -17.99 4.38
C PRO A 431 -60.42 -17.35 3.28
N GLY A 432 -60.79 -17.67 2.04
CA GLY A 432 -60.01 -17.45 0.82
C GLY A 432 -59.80 -15.98 0.42
N GLY A 433 -58.54 -15.68 0.07
CA GLY A 433 -58.18 -14.56 -0.79
C GLY A 433 -58.26 -14.93 -2.28
N PRO A 434 -58.42 -13.95 -3.19
CA PRO A 434 -58.61 -14.19 -4.61
C PRO A 434 -57.33 -14.75 -5.28
N PRO A 435 -57.47 -15.55 -6.35
CA PRO A 435 -56.35 -16.21 -7.00
C PRO A 435 -55.43 -15.22 -7.71
N LEU A 436 -54.12 -15.43 -7.54
CA LEU A 436 -53.08 -14.82 -8.36
C LEU A 436 -53.20 -15.30 -9.81
N PRO A 437 -53.00 -14.41 -10.81
CA PRO A 437 -53.07 -14.78 -12.22
C PRO A 437 -51.90 -15.69 -12.62
N SER A 438 -52.22 -16.66 -13.47
CA SER A 438 -51.29 -17.64 -14.03
C SER A 438 -50.28 -17.00 -15.01
N PRO A 439 -49.09 -17.59 -15.23
CA PRO A 439 -48.02 -17.00 -16.02
C PRO A 439 -48.23 -17.06 -17.55
N GLN A 440 -49.47 -17.02 -18.03
CA GLN A 440 -49.80 -17.12 -19.46
C GLN A 440 -50.22 -15.78 -20.11
N ASP A 441 -50.27 -14.68 -19.35
CA ASP A 441 -50.72 -13.37 -19.85
C ASP A 441 -49.58 -12.35 -20.03
N LEU A 442 -48.49 -12.75 -20.69
CA LEU A 442 -47.47 -11.80 -21.18
C LEU A 442 -47.27 -11.97 -22.70
N PRO A 443 -47.69 -10.99 -23.53
CA PRO A 443 -47.45 -11.05 -24.96
C PRO A 443 -46.06 -10.52 -25.31
N GLY A 444 -45.30 -11.34 -26.04
CA GLY A 444 -44.35 -10.84 -27.04
C GLY A 444 -42.92 -10.57 -26.60
N LEU A 445 -42.10 -11.62 -26.51
CA LEU A 445 -40.66 -11.54 -26.81
C LEU A 445 -40.23 -12.75 -27.64
N SER A 446 -40.03 -12.51 -28.94
CA SER A 446 -39.51 -13.48 -29.90
C SER A 446 -37.99 -13.60 -29.72
N LEU A 447 -37.53 -14.74 -29.20
CA LEU A 447 -36.12 -15.13 -29.21
C LEU A 447 -35.83 -15.85 -30.53
N ARG A 448 -35.03 -15.21 -31.39
CA ARG A 448 -34.43 -15.83 -32.58
C ARG A 448 -33.44 -16.90 -32.15
N SER A 449 -33.67 -18.13 -32.59
CA SER A 449 -32.73 -19.24 -32.50
C SER A 449 -31.58 -19.04 -33.50
N ILE A 450 -30.34 -19.12 -33.02
CA ILE A 450 -29.15 -19.24 -33.86
C ILE A 450 -28.72 -20.71 -33.81
N THR A 451 -28.82 -21.37 -34.96
CA THR A 451 -28.28 -22.70 -35.22
C THR A 451 -26.76 -22.65 -35.38
N PRO A 452 -25.98 -23.59 -34.82
CA PRO A 452 -24.59 -23.74 -35.16
C PRO A 452 -24.44 -24.65 -36.39
N ALA A 453 -23.67 -24.19 -37.36
CA ALA A 453 -23.33 -24.93 -38.57
C ALA A 453 -22.33 -26.06 -38.24
N SER A 454 -22.67 -27.25 -38.70
CA SER A 454 -21.85 -28.45 -38.75
C SER A 454 -20.95 -28.46 -39.99
N GLY A 455 -19.71 -28.90 -39.83
CA GLY A 455 -18.82 -29.37 -40.89
C GLY A 455 -17.36 -29.28 -40.45
N SER A 456 -16.44 -30.19 -40.76
CA SER A 456 -16.47 -31.56 -41.28
C SER A 456 -15.04 -32.09 -41.07
N LYS A 457 -14.91 -33.38 -40.79
CA LYS A 457 -13.64 -34.09 -40.61
C LYS A 457 -12.94 -34.36 -41.94
N SER A 458 -11.60 -34.27 -41.96
CA SER A 458 -10.68 -35.13 -42.73
C SER A 458 -9.27 -34.97 -42.09
N SER A 459 -8.75 -35.90 -41.30
CA SER A 459 -8.13 -37.21 -41.62
C SER A 459 -6.73 -37.13 -42.25
N ASN A 460 -5.78 -37.76 -41.55
CA ASN A 460 -4.53 -38.39 -42.01
C ASN A 460 -3.37 -37.43 -42.40
N SER A 461 -2.09 -37.68 -42.09
CA SER A 461 -1.38 -38.90 -41.68
C SER A 461 0.05 -38.57 -41.23
N GLN A 462 0.55 -39.41 -40.30
CA GLN A 462 1.88 -40.04 -40.28
C GLN A 462 3.19 -39.22 -40.22
N ASN A 463 3.99 -39.60 -39.21
CA ASN A 463 5.43 -39.88 -39.23
C ASN A 463 6.39 -38.78 -39.70
N GLN A 464 7.33 -38.40 -38.84
CA GLN A 464 8.65 -39.06 -38.76
C GLN A 464 9.52 -38.44 -37.67
N ASN A 465 10.18 -39.32 -36.92
CA ASN A 465 11.39 -39.04 -36.15
C ASN A 465 12.44 -38.35 -37.02
N ARG A 466 13.11 -37.33 -36.49
CA ARG A 466 14.55 -37.17 -36.73
C ARG A 466 15.23 -36.37 -35.62
N LEU A 467 16.10 -37.10 -34.93
CA LEU A 467 17.20 -36.64 -34.08
C LEU A 467 18.30 -35.96 -34.91
N LEU A 468 19.14 -35.21 -34.19
CA LEU A 468 20.56 -34.85 -34.39
C LEU A 468 20.85 -33.36 -34.71
N PRO A 469 22.08 -32.85 -34.41
CA PRO A 469 23.17 -33.42 -33.59
C PRO A 469 23.77 -32.47 -32.53
N GLN A 470 24.48 -33.09 -31.57
CA GLN A 470 25.58 -32.49 -30.81
C GLN A 470 26.75 -32.18 -31.75
N GLY A 471 27.41 -31.05 -31.53
CA GLY A 471 28.74 -30.77 -32.08
C GLY A 471 29.72 -30.58 -30.92
N ASP A 472 30.59 -31.58 -30.75
CA ASP A 472 31.91 -31.44 -30.14
C ASP A 472 32.93 -31.40 -31.30
N ASP A 473 33.91 -30.51 -31.20
CA ASP A 473 35.30 -30.59 -31.73
C ASP A 473 35.98 -29.27 -31.30
N GLU A 474 36.78 -29.25 -30.24
CA GLU A 474 38.23 -29.54 -30.21
C GLU A 474 39.15 -28.54 -30.97
N GLN A 475 40.03 -27.94 -30.17
CA GLN A 475 41.43 -27.57 -30.42
C GLN A 475 41.76 -26.40 -31.37
N SER A 476 42.14 -25.26 -30.77
CA SER A 476 43.44 -24.59 -30.92
C SER A 476 43.68 -23.62 -29.77
#